data_AF-X5ECW1-F1
#
_entry.id   AF-X5ECW1-F1
#
_cell.length_a   1.000
_cell.length_b   1.000
_cell.length_c   1.000
_cell.angle_alpha   90.00
_cell.angle_beta   90.00
_cell.angle_gamma   90.00
#
_symmetry.space_group_name_H-M   'P 1'
#
loop_
_entity.id
_entity.type
_entity.pdbx_description
1 polymer ?
#
loop_
_entity_poly.entity_id
_entity_poly.type
_entity_poly.pdbx_seq_one_letter_code
_entity_poly.pdbx_strand_id
1 'polypeptide(L)'
;MINVQQQTSSAHVGIHDALPPLDTAQVVGLLNVAGDSALNCVQRSTVFQRMGDGTLPFAGRAAYLEQHWEGLRILRSSLSTPGLAVDTVSLASLCSGLSGATDQFSGALDRAHATARWRDRHVTMPSMLQFRRHIAELQDNGNAIGLVAHAYLRLLISRACPAPGVGGHDLEALQSAVAAVVRDEEALELLSEELSVALLLLMQHGADVCRAYHERDAESSCAVTVSTIRRALR
;
A
#
# COMPACT_ATOMS: atom_id res chain seq x y z
N MET A 1 9.46 -74.60 -23.61
CA MET A 1 9.37 -75.31 -22.31
C MET A 1 9.93 -74.38 -21.23
N ILE A 2 9.06 -73.98 -20.29
CA ILE A 2 9.27 -73.64 -18.85
C ILE A 2 10.43 -72.67 -18.53
N ASN A 3 10.23 -71.35 -18.33
CA ASN A 3 9.60 -70.58 -17.23
C ASN A 3 10.51 -70.33 -16.00
N VAL A 4 10.28 -69.17 -15.36
CA VAL A 4 10.71 -68.67 -14.03
C VAL A 4 11.97 -67.81 -13.99
N GLN A 5 11.81 -66.47 -13.92
CA GLN A 5 11.93 -65.72 -12.66
C GLN A 5 11.47 -64.26 -12.83
N GLN A 6 10.42 -63.91 -12.09
CA GLN A 6 10.00 -62.54 -11.79
C GLN A 6 11.08 -61.84 -10.98
N GLN A 7 11.46 -60.62 -11.37
CA GLN A 7 11.99 -59.62 -10.45
C GLN A 7 11.14 -58.36 -10.56
N THR A 8 10.27 -58.21 -9.57
CA THR A 8 9.62 -56.96 -9.19
C THR A 8 10.68 -56.04 -8.58
N SER A 9 11.06 -54.96 -9.26
CA SER A 9 11.76 -53.85 -8.63
C SER A 9 10.77 -52.72 -8.37
N SER A 10 10.49 -52.56 -7.09
CA SER A 10 9.65 -51.51 -6.51
C SER A 10 10.44 -50.22 -6.37
N ALA A 11 9.76 -49.11 -6.63
CA ALA A 11 9.93 -47.79 -6.03
C ALA A 11 11.31 -47.10 -6.08
N HIS A 12 11.40 -46.07 -6.93
CA HIS A 12 11.78 -44.75 -6.46
C HIS A 12 10.99 -43.69 -7.25
N VAL A 13 9.69 -43.60 -6.92
CA VAL A 13 8.96 -42.36 -7.16
C VAL A 13 9.50 -41.39 -6.12
N GLY A 14 10.35 -40.45 -6.55
CA GLY A 14 10.71 -39.30 -5.75
C GLY A 14 9.43 -38.53 -5.46
N ILE A 15 8.87 -38.75 -4.27
CA ILE A 15 7.89 -37.86 -3.68
C ILE A 15 8.66 -36.56 -3.45
N HIS A 16 8.62 -35.66 -4.44
CA HIS A 16 8.68 -34.26 -4.12
C HIS A 16 7.48 -34.04 -3.22
N ASP A 17 7.72 -33.96 -1.91
CA ASP A 17 6.79 -33.40 -0.94
C ASP A 17 6.52 -31.95 -1.37
N ALA A 18 5.64 -31.80 -2.35
CA ALA A 18 4.97 -30.55 -2.58
C ALA A 18 4.16 -30.33 -1.30
N LEU A 19 4.68 -29.44 -0.45
CA LEU A 19 3.90 -28.89 0.65
C LEU A 19 2.50 -28.57 0.11
N PRO A 20 1.42 -28.96 0.82
CA PRO A 20 0.08 -28.64 0.37
C PRO A 20 0.00 -27.13 0.11
N PRO A 21 -0.63 -26.70 -0.99
CA PRO A 21 -0.79 -25.27 -1.26
C PRO A 21 -1.45 -24.63 -0.03
N LEU A 22 -0.89 -23.50 0.42
CA LEU A 22 -1.40 -22.75 1.55
C LEU A 22 -2.90 -22.46 1.36
N ASP A 23 -3.70 -22.65 2.40
CA ASP A 23 -5.14 -22.41 2.33
C ASP A 23 -5.39 -20.91 2.08
N THR A 24 -6.04 -20.59 0.95
CA THR A 24 -6.42 -19.21 0.62
C THR A 24 -7.24 -18.56 1.74
N ALA A 25 -8.01 -19.35 2.50
CA ALA A 25 -8.75 -18.86 3.66
C ALA A 25 -7.83 -18.31 4.76
N GLN A 26 -6.62 -18.86 4.94
CA GLN A 26 -5.64 -18.39 5.92
C GLN A 26 -5.08 -17.02 5.51
N VAL A 27 -4.76 -16.82 4.23
CA VAL A 27 -4.30 -15.52 3.70
C VAL A 27 -5.40 -14.46 3.85
N VAL A 28 -6.63 -14.79 3.45
CA VAL A 28 -7.78 -13.88 3.58
C VAL A 28 -8.06 -13.55 5.05
N GLY A 29 -7.95 -14.54 5.94
CA GLY A 29 -8.05 -14.35 7.39
C GLY A 29 -7.04 -13.34 7.92
N LEU A 30 -5.76 -13.48 7.54
CA LEU A 30 -4.71 -12.52 7.88
C LEU A 30 -5.04 -11.11 7.34
N LEU A 31 -5.43 -11.00 6.07
CA LEU A 31 -5.73 -9.73 5.42
C LEU A 31 -6.92 -9.01 6.07
N ASN A 32 -7.93 -9.74 6.52
CA ASN A 32 -9.06 -9.19 7.25
C ASN A 32 -8.61 -8.65 8.62
N VAL A 33 -7.90 -9.45 9.41
CA VAL A 33 -7.42 -9.04 10.75
C VAL A 33 -6.47 -7.85 10.67
N ALA A 34 -5.49 -7.90 9.77
CA ALA A 34 -4.53 -6.82 9.55
C ALA A 34 -5.22 -5.57 8.99
N GLY A 35 -6.16 -5.75 8.05
CA GLY A 35 -6.93 -4.67 7.46
C GLY A 35 -7.80 -3.93 8.47
N ASP A 36 -8.56 -4.66 9.30
CA ASP A 36 -9.39 -4.10 10.36
C ASP A 36 -8.54 -3.37 11.41
N SER A 37 -7.42 -3.97 11.79
CA SER A 37 -6.47 -3.35 12.72
C SER A 37 -5.89 -2.06 12.16
N ALA A 38 -5.49 -2.06 10.88
CA ALA A 38 -4.97 -0.88 10.20
C ALA A 38 -6.01 0.23 10.09
N LEU A 39 -7.24 -0.10 9.69
CA LEU A 39 -8.35 0.86 9.63
C LEU A 39 -8.62 1.48 11.00
N ASN A 40 -8.66 0.66 12.05
CA ASN A 40 -8.86 1.13 13.42
C ASN A 40 -7.72 2.03 13.92
N CYS A 41 -6.46 1.66 13.65
CA CYS A 41 -5.29 2.50 13.95
C CYS A 41 -5.34 3.84 13.23
N VAL A 42 -5.64 3.82 11.93
CA VAL A 42 -5.71 5.02 11.10
C VAL A 42 -6.86 5.92 11.53
N GLN A 43 -8.05 5.39 11.81
CA GLN A 43 -9.21 6.16 12.29
C GLN A 43 -8.94 6.86 13.63
N ARG A 44 -8.13 6.24 14.51
CA ARG A 44 -7.71 6.83 15.79
C ARG A 44 -6.48 7.75 15.67
N SER A 45 -5.86 7.82 14.49
CA SER A 45 -4.68 8.66 14.28
C SER A 45 -5.06 10.15 14.40
N THR A 46 -4.12 10.94 14.90
CA THR A 46 -4.32 12.40 15.06
C THR A 46 -4.67 13.07 13.72
N VAL A 47 -4.10 12.61 12.61
CA VAL A 47 -4.40 13.22 11.29
C VAL A 47 -5.84 12.96 10.88
N PHE A 48 -6.38 11.76 11.11
CA PHE A 48 -7.77 11.44 10.79
C PHE A 48 -8.76 12.17 11.69
N GLN A 49 -8.49 12.21 12.99
CA GLN A 49 -9.31 12.96 13.94
C GLN A 49 -9.37 14.43 13.55
N ARG A 50 -8.21 15.05 13.30
CA ARG A 50 -8.12 16.46 12.92
C ARG A 50 -8.70 16.75 11.52
N MET A 51 -8.66 15.79 10.60
CA MET A 51 -9.36 15.91 9.32
C MET A 51 -10.88 15.86 9.50
N GLY A 52 -11.37 14.96 10.36
CA GLY A 52 -12.79 14.75 10.60
C GLY A 52 -13.46 15.88 11.39
N ASP A 53 -12.79 16.44 12.39
CA ASP A 53 -13.30 17.57 13.18
C ASP A 53 -12.99 18.95 12.59
N GLY A 54 -12.22 18.99 11.49
CA GLY A 54 -11.86 20.20 10.76
C GLY A 54 -10.71 21.02 11.37
N THR A 55 -10.07 20.55 12.45
CA THR A 55 -8.96 21.25 13.12
C THR A 55 -7.62 21.11 12.40
N LEU A 56 -7.50 20.21 11.41
CA LEU A 56 -6.35 20.18 10.51
C LEU A 56 -6.53 21.28 9.45
N PRO A 57 -5.61 22.25 9.32
CA PRO A 57 -5.70 23.32 8.34
C PRO A 57 -5.83 22.80 6.91
N PHE A 58 -6.44 23.58 6.03
CA PHE A 58 -6.63 23.19 4.63
C PHE A 58 -5.33 22.70 3.97
N ALA A 59 -4.24 23.43 4.13
CA ALA A 59 -2.92 23.04 3.64
C ALA A 59 -2.42 21.70 4.20
N GLY A 60 -2.76 21.37 5.45
CA GLY A 60 -2.42 20.07 6.06
C GLY A 60 -3.26 18.93 5.48
N ARG A 61 -4.57 19.15 5.26
CA ARG A 61 -5.43 18.17 4.59
C ARG A 61 -4.94 17.90 3.17
N ALA A 62 -4.66 18.94 2.40
CA ALA A 62 -4.09 18.81 1.06
C ALA A 62 -2.75 18.05 1.07
N ALA A 63 -1.83 18.41 1.98
CA ALA A 63 -0.55 17.72 2.09
C ALA A 63 -0.68 16.23 2.42
N TYR A 64 -1.65 15.84 3.26
CA TYR A 64 -1.95 14.44 3.54
C TYR A 64 -2.38 13.69 2.26
N LEU A 65 -3.30 14.28 1.50
CA LEU A 65 -3.76 13.72 0.23
C LEU A 65 -2.64 13.64 -0.81
N GLU A 66 -1.78 14.65 -0.89
CA GLU A 66 -0.60 14.68 -1.77
C GLU A 66 0.36 13.52 -1.44
N GLN A 67 0.63 13.25 -0.15
CA GLN A 67 1.47 12.11 0.22
C GLN A 67 0.79 10.79 -0.14
N HIS A 68 -0.53 10.66 0.06
CA HIS A 68 -1.22 9.43 -0.28
C HIS A 68 -1.25 9.17 -1.79
N TRP A 69 -1.52 10.19 -2.58
CA TRP A 69 -1.43 10.18 -4.04
C TRP A 69 -0.04 9.73 -4.52
N GLU A 70 1.02 10.31 -3.96
CA GLU A 70 2.39 9.98 -4.35
C GLU A 70 2.75 8.53 -4.01
N GLY A 71 2.31 8.04 -2.85
CA GLY A 71 2.51 6.65 -2.44
C GLY A 71 1.86 5.65 -3.40
N LEU A 72 0.60 5.90 -3.81
CA LEU A 72 -0.11 5.07 -4.79
C LEU A 72 0.61 5.04 -6.14
N ARG A 73 1.12 6.20 -6.59
CA ARG A 73 1.85 6.34 -7.85
C ARG A 73 3.17 5.56 -7.84
N ILE A 74 3.92 5.61 -6.73
CA ILE A 74 5.15 4.85 -6.52
C ILE A 74 4.87 3.36 -6.63
N LEU A 75 3.88 2.86 -5.87
CA LEU A 75 3.52 1.43 -5.87
C LEU A 75 3.11 0.94 -7.25
N ARG A 76 2.32 1.73 -7.99
CA ARG A 76 1.94 1.40 -9.37
C ARG A 76 3.16 1.27 -10.26
N SER A 77 4.10 2.21 -10.15
CA SER A 77 5.34 2.19 -10.93
C SER A 77 6.18 0.96 -10.60
N SER A 78 6.33 0.64 -9.30
CA SER A 78 7.14 -0.49 -8.86
C SER A 78 6.54 -1.83 -9.28
N LEU A 79 5.22 -2.02 -9.16
CA LEU A 79 4.53 -3.23 -9.61
C LEU A 79 4.54 -3.39 -11.15
N SER A 80 4.68 -2.31 -11.90
CA SER A 80 4.79 -2.36 -13.37
C SER A 80 6.20 -2.78 -13.85
N THR A 81 7.14 -3.03 -12.94
CA THR A 81 8.52 -3.39 -13.29
C THR A 81 8.58 -4.83 -13.81
N PRO A 82 9.21 -5.07 -14.98
CA PRO A 82 9.40 -6.43 -15.49
C PRO A 82 10.20 -7.30 -14.50
N GLY A 83 9.83 -8.58 -14.38
CA GLY A 83 10.57 -9.56 -13.56
C GLY A 83 9.98 -9.82 -12.18
N LEU A 84 8.90 -9.15 -11.79
CA LEU A 84 8.12 -9.51 -10.60
C LEU A 84 7.36 -10.82 -10.84
N ALA A 85 7.50 -11.77 -9.91
CA ALA A 85 6.84 -13.08 -9.96
C ALA A 85 5.36 -13.02 -9.54
N VAL A 86 4.59 -12.12 -10.16
CA VAL A 86 3.14 -11.98 -9.97
C VAL A 86 2.43 -12.41 -11.25
N ASP A 87 1.37 -13.19 -11.15
CA ASP A 87 0.59 -13.55 -12.33
C ASP A 87 -0.04 -12.30 -12.96
N THR A 88 -0.24 -12.34 -14.28
CA THR A 88 -0.68 -11.16 -15.05
C THR A 88 -2.07 -10.65 -14.66
N VAL A 89 -2.95 -11.53 -14.15
CA VAL A 89 -4.33 -11.16 -13.79
C VAL A 89 -4.33 -10.43 -12.45
N SER A 90 -3.67 -10.98 -11.44
CA SER A 90 -3.54 -10.36 -10.11
C SER A 90 -2.81 -9.03 -10.20
N LEU A 91 -1.75 -8.95 -11.02
CA LEU A 91 -1.02 -7.71 -11.25
C LEU A 91 -1.93 -6.65 -11.91
N ALA A 92 -2.71 -7.02 -12.93
CA ALA A 92 -3.63 -6.11 -13.60
C ALA A 92 -4.70 -5.57 -12.62
N SER A 93 -5.24 -6.42 -11.75
CA SER A 93 -6.21 -6.02 -10.72
C SER A 93 -5.62 -4.99 -9.74
N LEU A 94 -4.41 -5.24 -9.22
CA LEU A 94 -3.71 -4.30 -8.33
C LEU A 94 -3.40 -2.98 -9.03
N CYS A 95 -2.84 -3.02 -10.24
CA CYS A 95 -2.52 -1.83 -11.02
C CYS A 95 -3.76 -1.00 -11.39
N SER A 96 -4.89 -1.67 -11.66
CA SER A 96 -6.18 -1.03 -11.88
C SER A 96 -6.67 -0.32 -10.60
N GLY A 97 -6.61 -1.00 -9.45
CA GLY A 97 -6.94 -0.42 -8.15
C GLY A 97 -6.09 0.80 -7.79
N LEU A 98 -4.77 0.71 -8.00
CA LEU A 98 -3.83 1.81 -7.78
C LEU A 98 -4.10 2.98 -8.71
N SER A 99 -4.42 2.73 -9.97
CA SER A 99 -4.73 3.79 -10.93
C SER A 99 -6.04 4.51 -10.57
N GLY A 100 -7.11 3.77 -10.30
CA GLY A 100 -8.39 4.38 -9.92
C GLY A 100 -8.29 5.19 -8.64
N ALA A 101 -7.61 4.68 -7.60
CA ALA A 101 -7.36 5.46 -6.39
C ALA A 101 -6.50 6.70 -6.68
N THR A 102 -5.42 6.57 -7.46
CA THR A 102 -4.58 7.71 -7.85
C THR A 102 -5.39 8.81 -8.54
N ASP A 103 -6.28 8.44 -9.46
CA ASP A 103 -7.12 9.38 -10.22
C ASP A 103 -8.13 10.11 -9.33
N GLN A 104 -8.71 9.42 -8.35
CA GLN A 104 -9.63 10.04 -7.38
C GLN A 104 -8.93 11.06 -6.49
N PHE A 105 -7.76 10.71 -5.92
CA PHE A 105 -6.96 11.64 -5.13
C PHE A 105 -6.50 12.83 -5.98
N SER A 106 -6.06 12.56 -7.21
CA SER A 106 -5.69 13.56 -8.20
C SER A 106 -6.82 14.55 -8.47
N GLY A 107 -8.05 14.06 -8.69
CA GLY A 107 -9.22 14.91 -8.89
C GLY A 107 -9.62 15.70 -7.63
N ALA A 108 -9.48 15.12 -6.43
CA ALA A 108 -9.73 15.84 -5.18
C ALA A 108 -8.72 16.98 -4.96
N LEU A 109 -7.44 16.73 -5.27
CA LEU A 109 -6.38 17.71 -5.19
C LEU A 109 -6.51 18.81 -6.26
N ASP A 110 -6.95 18.48 -7.47
CA ASP A 110 -7.24 19.47 -8.51
C ASP A 110 -8.34 20.45 -8.07
N ARG A 111 -9.41 19.94 -7.43
CA ARG A 111 -10.46 20.77 -6.84
C ARG A 111 -9.92 21.63 -5.69
N ALA A 112 -9.04 21.09 -4.86
CA ALA A 112 -8.46 21.80 -3.72
C ALA A 112 -7.49 22.92 -4.16
N HIS A 113 -6.61 22.67 -5.13
CA HIS A 113 -5.57 23.61 -5.54
C HIS A 113 -6.00 24.56 -6.67
N ALA A 114 -7.23 24.42 -7.19
CA ALA A 114 -7.78 25.14 -8.36
C ALA A 114 -6.98 25.00 -9.67
N THR A 115 -5.80 24.37 -9.66
CA THR A 115 -4.92 24.15 -10.82
C THR A 115 -4.15 22.86 -10.65
N ALA A 116 -3.77 22.21 -11.76
CA ALA A 116 -2.98 20.97 -11.75
C ALA A 116 -1.52 21.12 -11.29
N ARG A 117 -1.04 22.37 -11.07
CA ARG A 117 0.37 22.69 -10.76
C ARG A 117 0.84 22.18 -9.40
N TRP A 118 -0.07 21.69 -8.56
CA TRP A 118 0.30 21.05 -7.29
C TRP A 118 1.14 19.79 -7.53
N ARG A 119 0.96 19.07 -8.64
CA ARG A 119 1.76 17.88 -8.97
C ARG A 119 3.25 18.20 -9.04
N ASP A 120 3.62 19.36 -9.58
CA ASP A 120 5.02 19.80 -9.70
C ASP A 120 5.57 20.46 -8.43
N ARG A 121 4.68 20.80 -7.47
CA ARG A 121 5.00 21.65 -6.31
C ARG A 121 4.75 20.99 -4.97
N HIS A 122 4.11 19.81 -4.96
CA HIS A 122 3.86 19.06 -3.74
C HIS A 122 5.19 18.75 -3.08
N VAL A 123 5.22 18.84 -1.76
CA VAL A 123 6.45 18.64 -1.01
C VAL A 123 6.45 17.24 -0.45
N THR A 124 7.49 16.47 -0.77
CA THR A 124 7.69 15.14 -0.20
C THR A 124 8.05 15.27 1.28
N MET A 125 7.25 14.66 2.14
CA MET A 125 7.51 14.61 3.59
C MET A 125 8.60 13.59 3.92
N PRO A 126 9.29 13.70 5.07
CA PRO A 126 10.33 12.75 5.47
C PRO A 126 9.89 11.28 5.47
N SER A 127 8.69 10.98 5.97
CA SER A 127 8.11 9.62 5.93
C SER A 127 7.97 9.07 4.51
N MET A 128 7.69 9.92 3.53
CA MET A 128 7.56 9.52 2.14
C MET A 128 8.92 9.18 1.52
N LEU A 129 10.00 9.83 1.98
CA LEU A 129 11.36 9.44 1.58
C LEU A 129 11.73 8.06 2.12
N GLN A 130 11.34 7.75 3.36
CA GLN A 130 11.54 6.41 3.95
C GLN A 130 10.73 5.36 3.19
N PHE A 131 9.46 5.64 2.91
CA PHE A 131 8.62 4.79 2.07
C PHE A 131 9.24 4.54 0.70
N ARG A 132 9.70 5.58 -0.01
CA ARG A 132 10.36 5.42 -1.32
C ARG A 132 11.59 4.51 -1.25
N ARG A 133 12.41 4.64 -0.20
CA ARG A 133 13.59 3.78 0.00
C ARG A 133 13.17 2.33 0.21
N HIS A 134 12.21 2.09 1.11
CA HIS A 134 11.68 0.74 1.37
C HIS A 134 11.12 0.10 0.11
N ILE A 135 10.30 0.82 -0.67
CA ILE A 135 9.75 0.29 -1.92
C ILE A 135 10.84 0.01 -2.96
N ALA A 136 11.87 0.86 -3.05
CA ALA A 136 13.01 0.61 -3.93
C ALA A 136 13.78 -0.64 -3.50
N GLU A 137 14.03 -0.84 -2.20
CA GLU A 137 14.67 -2.03 -1.66
C GLU A 137 13.86 -3.30 -1.97
N LEU A 138 12.54 -3.26 -1.79
CA LEU A 138 11.65 -4.37 -2.16
C LEU A 138 11.72 -4.68 -3.66
N GLN A 139 11.73 -3.64 -4.50
CA GLN A 139 11.82 -3.77 -5.94
C GLN A 139 13.17 -4.36 -6.38
N ASP A 140 14.27 -3.87 -5.83
CA ASP A 140 15.64 -4.32 -6.13
C ASP A 140 15.84 -5.78 -5.70
N ASN A 141 15.18 -6.20 -4.61
CA ASN A 141 15.19 -7.58 -4.11
C ASN A 141 14.17 -8.49 -4.82
N GLY A 142 13.36 -7.98 -5.75
CA GLY A 142 12.28 -8.75 -6.38
C GLY A 142 11.19 -9.22 -5.42
N ASN A 143 11.04 -8.56 -4.26
CA ASN A 143 10.09 -8.94 -3.22
C ASN A 143 8.66 -8.51 -3.59
N ALA A 144 8.00 -9.34 -4.39
CA ALA A 144 6.62 -9.14 -4.81
C ALA A 144 5.63 -9.11 -3.64
N ILE A 145 5.84 -9.95 -2.62
CA ILE A 145 4.96 -10.05 -1.43
C ILE A 145 4.94 -8.72 -0.68
N GLY A 146 6.10 -8.12 -0.44
CA GLY A 146 6.18 -6.79 0.16
C GLY A 146 5.47 -5.74 -0.67
N LEU A 147 5.73 -5.68 -1.99
CA LEU A 147 5.07 -4.70 -2.85
C LEU A 147 3.55 -4.82 -2.84
N VAL A 148 3.00 -6.04 -2.87
CA VAL A 148 1.54 -6.23 -2.80
C VAL A 148 0.98 -5.92 -1.40
N ALA A 149 1.72 -6.20 -0.33
CA ALA A 149 1.30 -5.87 1.04
C ALA A 149 1.12 -4.35 1.21
N HIS A 150 2.11 -3.58 0.73
CA HIS A 150 2.05 -2.11 0.75
C HIS A 150 0.94 -1.59 -0.16
N ALA A 151 0.76 -2.18 -1.36
CA ALA A 151 -0.34 -1.83 -2.26
C ALA A 151 -1.72 -2.08 -1.64
N TYR A 152 -1.93 -3.26 -1.07
CA TYR A 152 -3.17 -3.64 -0.39
C TYR A 152 -3.49 -2.64 0.72
N LEU A 153 -2.55 -2.38 1.63
CA LEU A 153 -2.83 -1.53 2.78
C LEU A 153 -3.05 -0.07 2.37
N ARG A 154 -2.26 0.44 1.42
CA ARG A 154 -2.44 1.81 0.90
C ARG A 154 -3.81 1.96 0.25
N LEU A 155 -4.23 0.98 -0.55
CA LEU A 155 -5.55 0.95 -1.19
C LEU A 155 -6.68 0.84 -0.16
N LEU A 156 -6.52 0.00 0.87
CA LEU A 156 -7.50 -0.13 1.94
C LEU A 156 -7.70 1.20 2.67
N ILE A 157 -6.61 1.87 3.06
CA ILE A 157 -6.66 3.17 3.74
C ILE A 157 -7.19 4.28 2.83
N SER A 158 -6.94 4.24 1.51
CA SER A 158 -7.58 5.17 0.57
C SER A 158 -9.09 5.19 0.71
N ARG A 159 -9.72 4.03 0.96
CA ARG A 159 -11.19 3.91 1.09
C ARG A 159 -11.73 4.56 2.35
N ALA A 160 -10.93 4.59 3.40
CA ALA A 160 -11.29 5.20 4.67
C ALA A 160 -10.98 6.70 4.70
N CYS A 161 -10.30 7.23 3.68
CA CYS A 161 -9.89 8.63 3.65
C CYS A 161 -11.11 9.55 3.73
N PRO A 162 -11.15 10.51 4.68
CA PRO A 162 -12.31 11.39 4.87
C PRO A 162 -12.44 12.48 3.78
N ALA A 163 -11.80 12.32 2.63
CA ALA A 163 -11.80 13.31 1.54
C ALA A 163 -13.01 13.13 0.59
N PRO A 164 -13.69 14.21 0.18
CA PRO A 164 -14.83 14.13 -0.74
C PRO A 164 -14.45 13.52 -2.10
N GLY A 165 -15.12 12.42 -2.45
CA GLY A 165 -15.03 11.78 -3.76
C GLY A 165 -13.93 10.74 -3.91
N VAL A 166 -13.32 10.28 -2.81
CA VAL A 166 -12.46 9.09 -2.81
C VAL A 166 -13.32 7.88 -2.46
N GLY A 167 -13.58 7.01 -3.44
CA GLY A 167 -14.36 5.78 -3.31
C GLY A 167 -13.50 4.53 -3.51
N GLY A 168 -13.79 3.46 -2.77
CA GLY A 168 -13.00 2.25 -2.81
C GLY A 168 -13.23 1.35 -4.03
N HIS A 169 -12.19 0.62 -4.43
CA HIS A 169 -12.31 -0.56 -5.30
C HIS A 169 -12.90 -1.75 -4.52
N ASP A 170 -13.29 -2.81 -5.22
CA ASP A 170 -13.77 -4.05 -4.59
C ASP A 170 -12.70 -4.66 -3.68
N LEU A 171 -13.06 -4.96 -2.42
CA LEU A 171 -12.12 -5.51 -1.43
C LEU A 171 -11.72 -6.95 -1.79
N GLU A 172 -12.69 -7.73 -2.28
CA GLU A 172 -12.51 -9.16 -2.54
C GLU A 172 -11.50 -9.37 -3.68
N ALA A 173 -11.58 -8.53 -4.71
CA ALA A 173 -10.63 -8.52 -5.82
C ALA A 173 -9.18 -8.20 -5.36
N LEU A 174 -9.02 -7.28 -4.41
CA LEU A 174 -7.71 -6.96 -3.85
C LEU A 174 -7.14 -8.10 -3.01
N GLN A 175 -7.98 -8.70 -2.15
CA GLN A 175 -7.58 -9.83 -1.31
C GLN A 175 -7.18 -11.05 -2.16
N SER A 176 -7.93 -11.31 -3.23
CA SER A 176 -7.63 -12.38 -4.17
C SER A 176 -6.29 -12.16 -4.88
N ALA A 177 -5.98 -10.92 -5.28
CA ALA A 177 -4.70 -10.60 -5.91
C ALA A 177 -3.50 -10.76 -4.97
N VAL A 178 -3.67 -10.49 -3.66
CA VAL A 178 -2.63 -10.77 -2.65
C VAL A 178 -2.49 -12.26 -2.41
N ALA A 179 -3.61 -12.99 -2.27
CA ALA A 179 -3.58 -14.44 -2.07
C ALA A 179 -2.87 -15.19 -3.20
N ALA A 180 -2.93 -14.68 -4.44
CA ALA A 180 -2.26 -15.29 -5.59
C ALA A 180 -0.73 -15.28 -5.52
N VAL A 181 -0.10 -14.42 -4.71
CA VAL A 181 1.36 -14.35 -4.58
C VAL A 181 1.92 -15.06 -3.35
N VAL A 182 1.05 -15.50 -2.43
CA VAL A 182 1.44 -16.21 -1.21
C VAL A 182 1.33 -17.71 -1.48
N ARG A 183 2.46 -18.43 -1.47
CA ARG A 183 2.51 -19.83 -1.89
C ARG A 183 2.79 -20.81 -0.76
N ASP A 184 3.38 -20.33 0.33
CA ASP A 184 3.83 -21.11 1.47
C ASP A 184 3.78 -20.27 2.77
N GLU A 185 4.12 -20.90 3.89
CA GLU A 185 4.11 -20.27 5.22
C GLU A 185 5.16 -19.17 5.36
N GLU A 186 6.33 -19.28 4.71
CA GLU A 186 7.37 -18.25 4.72
C GLU A 186 6.87 -16.98 4.02
N ALA A 187 6.18 -17.14 2.88
CA ALA A 187 5.51 -16.05 2.19
C ALA A 187 4.39 -15.42 3.03
N LEU A 188 3.67 -16.21 3.82
CA LEU A 188 2.63 -15.71 4.72
C LEU A 188 3.22 -14.90 5.89
N GLU A 189 4.32 -15.36 6.47
CA GLU A 189 5.05 -14.65 7.52
C GLU A 189 5.57 -13.31 6.99
N LEU A 190 6.22 -13.32 5.83
CA LEU A 190 6.70 -12.11 5.15
C LEU A 190 5.55 -11.14 4.83
N LEU A 191 4.40 -11.64 4.40
CA LEU A 191 3.21 -10.81 4.19
C LEU A 191 2.79 -10.11 5.49
N SER A 192 2.74 -10.83 6.60
CA SER A 192 2.39 -10.29 7.92
C SER A 192 3.37 -9.20 8.38
N GLU A 193 4.67 -9.42 8.20
CA GLU A 193 5.72 -8.45 8.51
C GLU A 193 5.55 -7.18 7.66
N GLU A 194 5.39 -7.32 6.35
CA GLU A 194 5.27 -6.19 5.44
C GLU A 194 3.96 -5.42 5.60
N LEU A 195 2.86 -6.07 5.98
CA LEU A 195 1.63 -5.39 6.39
C LEU A 195 1.86 -4.52 7.63
N SER A 196 2.65 -4.99 8.58
CA SER A 196 3.01 -4.23 9.80
C SER A 196 3.89 -3.03 9.45
N VAL A 197 4.91 -3.22 8.60
CA VAL A 197 5.77 -2.14 8.11
C VAL A 197 4.95 -1.10 7.33
N ALA A 198 4.07 -1.54 6.44
CA ALA A 198 3.19 -0.68 5.66
C ALA A 198 2.31 0.19 6.58
N LEU A 199 1.75 -0.39 7.65
CA LEU A 199 0.95 0.35 8.63
C LEU A 199 1.77 1.41 9.35
N LEU A 200 2.96 1.05 9.83
CA LEU A 200 3.86 1.98 10.54
C LEU A 200 4.21 3.18 9.66
N LEU A 201 4.59 2.93 8.41
CA LEU A 201 4.90 4.00 7.45
C LEU A 201 3.66 4.86 7.21
N LEU A 202 2.49 4.27 6.95
CA LEU A 202 1.22 5.00 6.79
C LEU A 202 0.90 5.92 7.98
N MET A 203 1.05 5.42 9.21
CA MET A 203 0.84 6.21 10.43
C MET A 203 1.85 7.36 10.54
N GLN A 204 3.11 7.12 10.15
CA GLN A 204 4.15 8.15 10.15
C GLN A 204 3.86 9.28 9.16
N HIS A 205 3.25 9.00 8.00
CA HIS A 205 2.80 10.06 7.07
C HIS A 205 1.81 11.01 7.74
N GLY A 206 0.84 10.45 8.49
CA GLY A 206 -0.11 11.25 9.25
C GLY A 206 0.56 12.11 10.32
N ALA A 207 1.50 11.54 11.07
CA ALA A 207 2.25 12.23 12.10
C ALA A 207 3.09 13.39 11.53
N ASP A 208 3.78 13.17 10.41
CA ASP A 208 4.59 14.20 9.74
C ASP A 208 3.72 15.39 9.29
N VAL A 209 2.53 15.12 8.73
CA VAL A 209 1.58 16.18 8.38
C VAL A 209 1.13 16.93 9.63
N CYS A 210 0.66 16.25 10.66
CA CYS A 210 0.20 16.94 11.88
C CYS A 210 1.28 17.81 12.51
N ARG A 211 2.54 17.34 12.51
CA ARG A 211 3.70 18.08 12.99
C ARG A 211 4.01 19.31 12.11
N ALA A 212 3.97 19.17 10.79
CA ALA A 212 4.23 20.29 9.87
C ALA A 212 3.15 21.39 9.94
N TYR A 213 1.94 21.05 10.39
CA TYR A 213 0.77 21.95 10.40
C TYR A 213 0.12 22.09 11.80
N HIS A 214 0.92 22.03 12.86
CA HIS A 214 0.43 22.12 14.25
C HIS A 214 -0.02 23.53 14.67
N GLU A 215 0.65 24.58 14.18
CA GLU A 215 0.46 25.99 14.61
C GLU A 215 -0.31 26.88 13.61
N ARG A 216 -0.87 26.32 12.53
CA ARG A 216 -1.45 27.17 11.48
C ARG A 216 -2.94 27.43 11.66
N ASP A 217 -3.35 28.65 11.32
CA ASP A 217 -4.76 28.99 11.14
C ASP A 217 -5.42 28.05 10.13
N ALA A 218 -6.68 27.67 10.42
CA ALA A 218 -7.47 26.76 9.61
C ALA A 218 -7.63 27.26 8.14
N GLU A 219 -7.56 28.58 7.93
CA GLU A 219 -7.68 29.27 6.64
C GLU A 219 -6.36 29.37 5.85
N SER A 220 -5.25 28.82 6.37
CA SER A 220 -3.96 28.92 5.70
C SER A 220 -3.92 28.18 4.35
N SER A 221 -3.58 28.91 3.28
CA SER A 221 -3.50 28.43 1.90
C SER A 221 -2.32 27.50 1.63
N CYS A 222 -2.47 26.55 0.70
CA CYS A 222 -1.41 25.66 0.21
C CYS A 222 -0.20 26.41 -0.40
N ALA A 223 -0.35 27.67 -0.82
CA ALA A 223 0.78 28.47 -1.28
C ALA A 223 1.81 28.75 -0.15
N VAL A 224 1.35 28.71 1.11
CA VAL A 224 2.18 28.87 2.32
C VAL A 224 2.91 27.56 2.67
N THR A 225 2.60 26.44 2.00
CA THR A 225 3.23 25.13 2.25
C THR A 225 4.69 25.08 1.76
N VAL A 226 4.95 25.57 0.56
CA VAL A 226 6.28 25.52 -0.07
C VAL A 226 7.29 26.39 0.67
N SER A 227 6.88 27.57 1.15
CA SER A 227 7.76 28.50 1.87
C SER A 227 8.14 27.99 3.26
N THR A 228 7.21 27.36 3.98
CA THR A 228 7.47 26.85 5.34
C THR A 228 8.27 25.57 5.35
N ILE A 229 8.04 24.62 4.43
CA ILE A 229 8.87 23.41 4.40
C ILE A 229 10.30 23.76 3.97
N ARG A 230 10.49 24.72 3.05
CA ARG A 230 11.82 25.29 2.78
C ARG A 230 12.47 25.97 3.99
N ARG A 231 11.69 26.53 4.91
CA ARG A 231 12.20 27.12 6.16
C ARG A 231 12.52 26.06 7.21
N ALA A 232 11.79 24.95 7.25
CA ALA A 232 12.03 23.84 8.18
C ALA A 232 13.18 22.89 7.73
N LEU A 233 13.55 22.93 6.44
CA LEU A 233 14.69 22.20 5.88
C LEU A 233 15.98 23.05 5.79
N ARG A 234 16.00 24.23 6.42
CA ARG A 234 17.18 25.09 6.61
C ARG A 234 17.58 25.06 8.07
#